data_AF-A0A6G3S830-F1
#
_entry.id   AF-A0A6G3S830-F1
#
_cell.length_a   1.000
_cell.length_b   1.000
_cell.length_c   1.000
_cell.angle_alpha   90.00
_cell.angle_beta   90.00
_cell.angle_gamma   90.00
#
_symmetry.space_group_name_H-M   'P 1'
#
loop_
_entity.id
_entity.type
_entity.pdbx_description
1 polymer ?
#
loop_
_entity_poly.entity_id
_entity_poly.type
_entity_poly.pdbx_seq_one_letter_code
_entity_poly.pdbx_strand_id
1 'polypeptide(L)'
;MRARSLLAAALGALALACAGPAVAAPPPVPRADPAVSATPRFETFAQAYAYSLAAPQAYPAGVNDFSCRPSSAHPRPVVLVHGTAADSLSSFGRLAPLLKDAGYCVFALDYGVVLPGAAKALAAVPDSAQELSAFVDKVLDATGTSNVDLVGYSQGGGVMPRWYLKYLGGQEKVDQLIGISPSNHGTSLSDLVTLLRGIGVIAPASALTGAQALQDQTPCSEVNAALDAGGDIRPDVRYTTIVSDQDAVVTPHTNQFLHDNAGRPKTLCGNRDPEREPTVVATPGPDGIVPPASGPLTNILLQDVCPSDKSGHLRSPYSPTVDALVLNALDPHHATPPPCTTVLPAGLLG
;
A
#
# COMPACT_ATOMS: atom_id res chain seq x y z
N MET A 1 72.90 46.16 -33.41
CA MET A 1 72.01 47.04 -34.18
C MET A 1 70.93 46.20 -34.84
N ARG A 2 69.65 46.58 -34.65
CA ARG A 2 68.44 46.24 -35.45
C ARG A 2 68.06 44.74 -35.52
N ALA A 3 67.06 44.27 -34.79
CA ALA A 3 65.60 44.43 -35.00
C ALA A 3 65.05 43.71 -36.25
N ARG A 4 64.19 42.70 -36.02
CA ARG A 4 62.91 42.33 -36.70
C ARG A 4 62.70 40.81 -36.65
N SER A 5 61.83 40.32 -35.76
CA SER A 5 60.39 40.09 -35.98
C SER A 5 60.10 38.79 -36.71
N LEU A 6 59.71 37.74 -35.97
CA LEU A 6 58.95 36.61 -36.48
C LEU A 6 57.76 36.37 -35.53
N LEU A 7 56.55 36.51 -36.07
CA LEU A 7 55.29 36.10 -35.48
C LEU A 7 55.26 34.57 -35.34
N ALA A 8 54.91 34.08 -34.16
CA ALA A 8 54.37 32.74 -33.98
C ALA A 8 53.05 32.88 -33.20
N ALA A 9 51.96 32.46 -33.85
CA ALA A 9 50.61 32.49 -33.30
C ALA A 9 50.48 31.45 -32.17
N ALA A 10 49.97 31.88 -31.01
CA ALA A 10 49.61 30.99 -29.92
C ALA A 10 48.21 30.40 -30.17
N LEU A 11 48.14 29.10 -30.45
CA LEU A 11 46.92 28.31 -30.36
C LEU A 11 46.80 27.75 -28.94
N GLY A 12 46.01 28.43 -28.10
CA GLY A 12 45.57 27.89 -26.82
C GLY A 12 44.40 26.93 -27.02
N ALA A 13 44.61 25.64 -26.79
CA ALA A 13 43.52 24.67 -26.71
C ALA A 13 42.84 24.80 -25.33
N LEU A 14 41.62 25.33 -25.32
CA LEU A 14 40.75 25.36 -24.14
C LEU A 14 40.04 24.00 -24.06
N ALA A 15 40.48 23.11 -23.15
CA ALA A 15 39.76 21.88 -22.85
C ALA A 15 38.56 22.21 -21.96
N LEU A 16 37.37 22.18 -22.53
CA LEU A 16 36.10 22.33 -21.81
C LEU A 16 35.79 20.99 -21.11
N ALA A 17 36.06 20.90 -19.80
CA ALA A 17 35.60 19.78 -19.00
C ALA A 17 34.09 19.94 -18.75
N CYS A 18 33.27 19.14 -19.43
CA CYS A 18 31.85 19.01 -19.13
C CYS A 18 31.68 18.29 -17.78
N ALA A 19 31.61 19.05 -16.68
CA ALA A 19 31.10 18.53 -15.42
C ALA A 19 29.57 18.44 -15.52
N GLY A 20 29.04 17.23 -15.70
CA GLY A 20 27.61 16.97 -15.54
C GLY A 20 27.16 17.22 -14.08
N PRO A 21 25.86 17.48 -13.84
CA PRO A 21 25.37 17.69 -12.48
C PRO A 21 25.67 16.45 -11.64
N ALA A 22 26.31 16.67 -10.48
CA ALA A 22 26.54 15.62 -9.51
C ALA A 22 25.19 15.07 -9.03
N VAL A 23 24.88 13.83 -9.39
CA VAL A 23 23.76 13.10 -8.81
C VAL A 23 24.12 12.88 -7.35
N ALA A 24 23.40 13.56 -6.45
CA ALA A 24 23.55 13.34 -5.03
C ALA A 24 23.25 11.86 -4.74
N ALA A 25 24.17 11.17 -4.06
CA ALA A 25 23.91 9.82 -3.60
C ALA A 25 22.65 9.84 -2.70
N PRO A 26 21.74 8.85 -2.84
CA PRO A 26 20.59 8.77 -1.95
C PRO A 26 21.07 8.71 -0.49
N PRO A 27 20.32 9.32 0.45
CA PRO A 27 20.68 9.24 1.86
C PRO A 27 20.80 7.77 2.26
N PRO A 28 21.78 7.41 3.11
CA PRO A 28 21.91 6.05 3.58
C PRO A 28 20.60 5.62 4.25
N VAL A 29 19.95 4.60 3.68
CA VAL A 29 18.80 3.94 4.29
C VAL A 29 19.25 3.45 5.68
N PRO A 30 18.51 3.75 6.76
CA PRO A 30 18.86 3.28 8.09
C PRO A 30 19.13 1.77 8.07
N ARG A 31 20.31 1.37 8.56
CA ARG A 31 20.54 -0.04 8.92
C ARG A 31 19.52 -0.37 10.00
N ALA A 32 18.74 -1.43 9.82
CA ALA A 32 17.93 -1.96 10.91
C ALA A 32 18.88 -2.30 12.07
N ASP A 33 18.73 -1.60 13.18
CA ASP A 33 19.44 -1.88 14.43
C ASP A 33 18.91 -3.19 15.04
N PRO A 34 19.73 -3.99 15.76
CA PRO A 34 19.35 -5.30 16.32
C PRO A 34 18.28 -5.25 17.43
N ALA A 35 17.67 -4.09 17.67
CA ALA A 35 16.42 -3.97 18.39
C ALA A 35 15.34 -3.65 17.37
N VAL A 36 14.64 -4.67 16.88
CA VAL A 36 13.25 -4.53 16.43
C VAL A 36 12.57 -3.77 17.57
N SER A 37 12.35 -2.46 17.40
CA SER A 37 11.74 -1.64 18.45
C SER A 37 10.49 -2.36 18.89
N ALA A 38 10.45 -2.81 20.15
CA ALA A 38 9.32 -3.49 20.74
C ALA A 38 8.21 -2.45 20.96
N THR A 39 7.68 -1.88 19.88
CA THR A 39 6.49 -1.05 19.95
C THR A 39 5.38 -1.90 20.55
N PRO A 40 4.48 -1.31 21.36
CA PRO A 40 3.32 -2.02 21.83
C PRO A 40 2.52 -2.63 20.68
N ARG A 41 1.75 -3.68 20.97
CA ARG A 41 0.67 -4.11 20.09
C ARG A 41 -0.49 -3.15 20.28
N PHE A 42 -1.16 -2.82 19.19
CA PHE A 42 -2.27 -1.87 19.22
C PHE A 42 -3.58 -2.56 18.86
N GLU A 43 -4.64 -2.19 19.57
CA GLU A 43 -5.99 -2.74 19.32
C GLU A 43 -6.82 -1.82 18.42
N THR A 44 -6.42 -0.56 18.25
CA THR A 44 -7.11 0.39 17.39
C THR A 44 -6.15 1.29 16.62
N PHE A 45 -6.61 1.77 15.46
CA PHE A 45 -5.89 2.75 14.63
C PHE A 45 -5.57 4.03 15.44
N ALA A 46 -6.52 4.53 16.23
CA ALA A 46 -6.34 5.76 16.99
C ALA A 46 -5.20 5.66 18.02
N GLN A 47 -5.08 4.52 18.72
CA GLN A 47 -3.98 4.31 19.67
C GLN A 47 -2.63 4.25 18.96
N ALA A 48 -2.55 3.51 17.84
CA ALA A 48 -1.32 3.39 17.07
C ALA A 48 -0.91 4.72 16.42
N TYR A 49 -1.86 5.46 15.86
CA TYR A 49 -1.61 6.77 15.26
C TYR A 49 -1.17 7.81 16.31
N ALA A 50 -1.78 7.81 17.50
CA ALA A 50 -1.34 8.66 18.61
C ALA A 50 0.10 8.36 19.04
N TYR A 51 0.50 7.08 19.00
CA TYR A 51 1.89 6.69 19.23
C TYR A 51 2.81 7.20 18.10
N SER A 52 2.41 7.03 16.84
CA SER A 52 3.16 7.54 15.68
C SER A 52 3.40 9.06 15.75
N LEU A 53 2.46 9.84 16.29
CA LEU A 53 2.67 11.27 16.50
C LEU A 53 3.85 11.58 17.45
N ALA A 54 4.06 10.74 18.46
CA ALA A 54 5.19 10.88 19.39
C ALA A 54 6.49 10.21 18.87
N ALA A 55 6.36 9.19 18.03
CA ALA A 55 7.47 8.41 17.49
C ALA A 55 7.29 8.15 15.99
N PRO A 56 7.43 9.18 15.13
CA PRO A 56 7.09 9.09 13.69
C PRO A 56 8.02 8.18 12.87
N GLN A 57 9.09 7.66 13.48
CA GLN A 57 10.02 6.70 12.85
C GLN A 57 9.81 5.27 13.36
N ALA A 58 8.79 5.05 14.20
CA ALA A 58 8.48 3.74 14.75
C ALA A 58 7.77 2.86 13.71
N TYR A 59 8.11 1.58 13.73
CA TYR A 59 7.47 0.53 12.93
C TYR A 59 6.71 -0.44 13.84
N PRO A 60 5.72 -1.19 13.33
CA PRO A 60 5.08 -2.25 14.10
C PRO A 60 6.08 -3.26 14.66
N ALA A 61 5.74 -3.87 15.79
CA ALA A 61 6.53 -4.94 16.35
C ALA A 61 6.62 -6.13 15.38
N GLY A 62 7.82 -6.69 15.23
CA GLY A 62 8.05 -7.91 14.46
C GLY A 62 8.34 -7.71 12.97
N VAL A 63 8.45 -6.48 12.48
CA VAL A 63 8.79 -6.19 11.07
C VAL A 63 10.26 -5.83 10.88
N ASN A 64 10.71 -5.90 9.62
CA ASN A 64 12.00 -5.38 9.15
C ASN A 64 13.24 -6.08 9.75
N ASP A 65 13.08 -7.33 10.19
CA ASP A 65 14.20 -8.24 10.41
C ASP A 65 14.72 -8.77 9.06
N PHE A 66 15.66 -8.05 8.45
CA PHE A 66 16.30 -8.45 7.18
C PHE A 66 17.20 -9.69 7.31
N SER A 67 17.41 -10.21 8.52
CA SER A 67 18.05 -11.53 8.73
C SER A 67 17.05 -12.69 8.69
N CYS A 68 15.75 -12.41 8.70
CA CYS A 68 14.71 -13.43 8.63
C CYS A 68 14.82 -14.25 7.34
N ARG A 69 14.57 -15.56 7.45
CA ARG A 69 14.55 -16.49 6.32
C ARG A 69 13.18 -17.16 6.25
N PRO A 70 12.42 -16.97 5.16
CA PRO A 70 11.13 -17.63 4.97
C PRO A 70 11.26 -19.15 5.13
N SER A 71 10.28 -19.76 5.80
CA SER A 71 10.28 -21.20 6.07
C SER A 71 9.62 -21.96 4.91
N SER A 72 9.66 -23.30 4.94
CA SER A 72 8.89 -24.09 3.98
C SER A 72 7.37 -23.97 4.17
N ALA A 73 6.91 -23.62 5.37
CA ALA A 73 5.49 -23.38 5.65
C ALA A 73 5.04 -22.01 5.11
N HIS A 74 5.89 -21.00 5.21
CA HIS A 74 5.64 -19.65 4.72
C HIS A 74 6.83 -19.22 3.83
N PRO A 75 6.87 -19.67 2.55
CA PRO A 75 8.05 -19.54 1.69
C PRO A 75 8.22 -18.14 1.10
N ARG A 76 7.23 -17.26 1.25
CA ARG A 76 7.25 -15.88 0.74
C ARG A 76 7.23 -14.90 1.92
N PRO A 77 8.11 -13.88 1.93
CA PRO A 77 8.01 -12.80 2.90
C PRO A 77 6.78 -11.93 2.59
N VAL A 78 6.22 -11.32 3.63
CA VAL A 78 5.07 -10.42 3.52
C VAL A 78 5.56 -8.97 3.61
N VAL A 79 5.17 -8.12 2.66
CA VAL A 79 5.43 -6.68 2.68
C VAL A 79 4.13 -5.93 2.96
N LEU A 80 4.13 -5.12 4.01
CA LEU A 80 3.01 -4.33 4.48
C LEU A 80 3.07 -2.91 3.91
N VAL A 81 1.96 -2.43 3.37
CA VAL A 81 1.89 -1.16 2.61
C VAL A 81 0.77 -0.26 3.15
N HIS A 82 1.16 0.82 3.85
CA HIS A 82 0.22 1.63 4.64
C HIS A 82 -0.69 2.55 3.79
N GLY A 83 -1.69 3.15 4.44
CA GLY A 83 -2.67 4.03 3.79
C GLY A 83 -2.27 5.52 3.74
N THR A 84 -3.15 6.32 3.10
CA THR A 84 -3.03 7.79 3.00
C THR A 84 -2.98 8.45 4.38
N ALA A 85 -2.05 9.38 4.58
CA ALA A 85 -1.90 10.14 5.83
C ALA A 85 -1.72 9.26 7.08
N ALA A 86 -1.24 8.03 6.88
CA ALA A 86 -0.91 7.06 7.90
C ALA A 86 0.56 6.65 7.75
N ASP A 87 1.02 5.75 8.61
CA ASP A 87 2.30 5.07 8.47
C ASP A 87 2.14 3.56 8.70
N SER A 88 3.26 2.82 8.60
CA SER A 88 3.30 1.38 8.83
C SER A 88 2.76 1.00 10.21
N LEU A 89 3.08 1.80 11.24
CA LEU A 89 2.68 1.50 12.61
C LEU A 89 1.17 1.68 12.80
N SER A 90 0.62 2.81 12.36
CA SER A 90 -0.79 3.09 12.52
C SER A 90 -1.66 2.18 11.67
N SER A 91 -1.17 1.73 10.51
CA SER A 91 -1.92 0.83 9.63
C SER A 91 -1.84 -0.64 10.05
N PHE A 92 -0.73 -1.08 10.66
CA PHE A 92 -0.47 -2.50 10.90
C PHE A 92 -0.02 -2.84 12.33
N GLY A 93 -0.21 -1.95 13.30
CA GLY A 93 0.13 -2.17 14.71
C GLY A 93 -0.55 -3.38 15.35
N ARG A 94 -1.63 -3.89 14.72
CA ARG A 94 -2.29 -5.16 15.04
C ARG A 94 -1.81 -6.31 14.17
N LEU A 95 -1.94 -6.18 12.85
CA LEU A 95 -1.73 -7.28 11.90
C LEU A 95 -0.26 -7.74 11.83
N ALA A 96 0.71 -6.82 11.86
CA ALA A 96 2.12 -7.16 11.73
C ALA A 96 2.61 -8.14 12.82
N PRO A 97 2.36 -7.89 14.13
CA PRO A 97 2.76 -8.85 15.16
C PRO A 97 1.98 -10.17 15.08
N LEU A 98 0.73 -10.18 14.59
CA LEU A 98 -0.02 -11.42 14.34
C LEU A 98 0.63 -12.27 13.25
N LEU A 99 1.02 -11.65 12.14
CA LEU A 99 1.76 -12.33 11.06
C LEU A 99 3.12 -12.84 11.54
N LYS A 100 3.83 -12.05 12.36
CA LYS A 100 5.11 -12.47 12.93
C LYS A 100 4.95 -13.69 13.85
N ASP A 101 3.95 -13.68 14.72
CA ASP A 101 3.64 -14.81 15.62
C ASP A 101 3.22 -16.07 14.84
N ALA A 102 2.54 -15.89 13.70
CA ALA A 102 2.21 -16.96 12.76
C ALA A 102 3.44 -17.49 11.98
N GLY A 103 4.63 -16.91 12.16
CA GLY A 103 5.88 -17.41 11.59
C GLY A 103 6.27 -16.82 10.24
N TYR A 104 5.60 -15.74 9.79
CA TYR A 104 5.98 -15.04 8.58
C TYR A 104 7.23 -14.16 8.79
N CYS A 105 8.05 -14.02 7.75
CA CYS A 105 8.98 -12.91 7.65
C CYS A 105 8.21 -11.67 7.17
N VAL A 106 8.06 -10.69 8.04
CA VAL A 106 7.24 -9.49 7.79
C VAL A 106 8.12 -8.26 7.62
N PHE A 107 7.83 -7.48 6.59
CA PHE A 107 8.51 -6.23 6.27
C PHE A 107 7.48 -5.14 6.08
N ALA A 108 7.84 -3.90 6.39
CA ALA A 108 6.96 -2.75 6.19
C ALA A 108 7.80 -1.54 5.77
N LEU A 109 7.27 -0.78 4.83
CA LEU A 109 7.89 0.46 4.35
C LEU A 109 7.02 1.66 4.73
N ASP A 110 7.69 2.75 5.07
CA ASP A 110 7.05 4.04 5.13
C ASP A 110 7.40 4.80 3.86
N TYR A 111 6.39 5.32 3.18
CA TYR A 111 6.55 5.83 1.82
C TYR A 111 5.84 7.16 1.61
N GLY A 112 6.21 7.86 0.53
CA GLY A 112 5.52 9.06 0.07
C GLY A 112 5.54 10.19 1.09
N VAL A 113 6.69 10.37 1.75
CA VAL A 113 6.90 11.38 2.80
C VAL A 113 7.07 12.76 2.16
N VAL A 114 6.09 13.65 2.38
CA VAL A 114 6.17 15.05 1.94
C VAL A 114 6.68 15.95 3.06
N LEU A 115 6.28 15.68 4.31
CA LEU A 115 6.73 16.38 5.51
C LEU A 115 7.14 15.35 6.58
N PRO A 116 8.11 15.67 7.45
CA PRO A 116 8.42 14.82 8.59
C PRO A 116 7.20 14.67 9.51
N GLY A 117 6.88 13.44 9.92
CA GLY A 117 5.77 13.15 10.84
C GLY A 117 5.10 11.81 10.57
N ALA A 118 3.97 11.58 11.24
CA ALA A 118 3.16 10.36 11.12
C ALA A 118 2.30 10.31 9.84
N ALA A 119 1.98 11.47 9.26
CA ALA A 119 1.17 11.54 8.05
C ALA A 119 2.05 11.35 6.80
N LYS A 120 2.07 10.12 6.27
CA LYS A 120 2.85 9.73 5.08
C LYS A 120 1.91 9.32 3.93
N ALA A 121 2.44 8.74 2.86
CA ALA A 121 1.67 8.39 1.64
C ALA A 121 0.96 9.60 1.02
N LEU A 122 1.66 10.75 0.99
CA LEU A 122 1.15 12.01 0.45
C LEU A 122 1.82 12.42 -0.86
N ALA A 123 3.04 11.95 -1.13
CA ALA A 123 3.73 12.21 -2.40
C ALA A 123 2.99 11.55 -3.57
N ALA A 124 3.36 11.85 -4.81
CA ALA A 124 2.70 11.27 -5.99
C ALA A 124 2.70 9.73 -5.93
N VAL A 125 1.61 9.11 -6.35
CA VAL A 125 1.46 7.65 -6.35
C VAL A 125 2.54 6.95 -7.19
N PRO A 126 2.90 7.44 -8.40
CA PRO A 126 3.99 6.86 -9.17
C PRO A 126 5.37 6.90 -8.49
N ASP A 127 5.65 7.95 -7.71
CA ASP A 127 6.92 8.08 -6.97
C ASP A 127 6.92 7.13 -5.76
N SER A 128 5.80 7.09 -5.02
CA SER A 128 5.58 6.14 -3.92
C SER A 128 5.71 4.68 -4.37
N ALA A 129 5.25 4.36 -5.59
CA ALA A 129 5.39 3.03 -6.16
C ALA A 129 6.85 2.69 -6.54
N GLN A 130 7.69 3.67 -6.84
CA GLN A 130 9.13 3.45 -7.02
C GLN A 130 9.81 3.15 -5.69
N GLU A 131 9.41 3.81 -4.60
CA GLU A 131 9.87 3.49 -3.25
C GLU A 131 9.48 2.04 -2.87
N LEU A 132 8.25 1.62 -3.17
CA LEU A 132 7.82 0.22 -3.01
C LEU A 132 8.66 -0.73 -3.84
N SER A 133 8.94 -0.42 -5.11
CA SER A 133 9.76 -1.25 -5.99
C SER A 133 11.15 -1.50 -5.40
N ALA A 134 11.83 -0.42 -4.98
CA ALA A 134 13.15 -0.52 -4.36
C ALA A 134 13.12 -1.28 -3.02
N PHE A 135 12.04 -1.12 -2.25
CA PHE A 135 11.88 -1.84 -0.99
C PHE A 135 11.66 -3.33 -1.21
N VAL A 136 10.82 -3.73 -2.18
CA VAL A 136 10.62 -5.14 -2.54
C VAL A 136 11.94 -5.76 -3.00
N ASP A 137 12.72 -5.07 -3.84
CA ASP A 137 14.03 -5.57 -4.27
C ASP A 137 14.96 -5.83 -3.09
N LYS A 138 15.01 -4.90 -2.13
CA LYS A 138 15.78 -5.08 -0.90
C LYS A 138 15.30 -6.28 -0.07
N VAL A 139 13.99 -6.52 0.00
CA VAL A 139 13.42 -7.67 0.73
C VAL A 139 13.83 -8.96 0.03
N LEU A 140 13.63 -9.07 -1.28
CA LEU A 140 13.99 -10.25 -2.08
C LEU A 140 15.49 -10.58 -1.97
N ASP A 141 16.36 -9.57 -2.09
CA ASP A 141 17.80 -9.72 -1.94
C ASP A 141 18.18 -10.23 -0.54
N ALA A 142 17.52 -9.72 0.50
CA ALA A 142 17.83 -10.08 1.88
C ALA A 142 17.33 -11.48 2.24
N THR A 143 16.15 -11.89 1.76
CA THR A 143 15.53 -13.20 2.05
C THR A 143 15.99 -14.30 1.12
N GLY A 144 16.48 -13.95 -0.08
CA GLY A 144 16.82 -14.90 -1.13
C GLY A 144 15.59 -15.51 -1.83
N THR A 145 14.42 -14.85 -1.74
CA THR A 145 13.19 -15.31 -2.41
C THR A 145 13.03 -14.65 -3.77
N SER A 146 12.23 -15.25 -4.66
CA SER A 146 11.94 -14.70 -5.99
C SER A 146 10.70 -13.79 -6.01
N ASN A 147 9.82 -13.92 -5.03
CA ASN A 147 8.61 -13.14 -4.91
C ASN A 147 8.25 -12.82 -3.45
N VAL A 148 7.37 -11.84 -3.27
CA VAL A 148 6.76 -11.44 -2.00
C VAL A 148 5.24 -11.53 -2.07
N ASP A 149 4.59 -11.59 -0.91
CA ASP A 149 3.16 -11.33 -0.78
C ASP A 149 2.98 -9.88 -0.27
N LEU A 150 2.13 -9.08 -0.93
CA LEU A 150 1.80 -7.72 -0.48
C LEU A 150 0.50 -7.74 0.32
N VAL A 151 0.51 -7.09 1.49
CA VAL A 151 -0.72 -6.75 2.23
C VAL A 151 -0.79 -5.24 2.38
N GLY A 152 -1.82 -4.64 1.81
CA GLY A 152 -1.96 -3.21 1.74
C GLY A 152 -3.25 -2.70 2.35
N TYR A 153 -3.21 -1.50 2.91
CA TYR A 153 -4.37 -0.81 3.47
C TYR A 153 -4.69 0.46 2.68
N SER A 154 -5.96 0.72 2.35
CA SER A 154 -6.40 1.96 1.70
C SER A 154 -5.64 2.21 0.39
N GLN A 155 -4.96 3.36 0.24
CA GLN A 155 -4.04 3.65 -0.87
C GLN A 155 -3.01 2.54 -1.10
N GLY A 156 -2.43 2.01 -0.02
CA GLY A 156 -1.40 0.98 -0.05
C GLY A 156 -1.93 -0.42 -0.40
N GLY A 157 -3.25 -0.64 -0.36
CA GLY A 157 -3.90 -1.85 -0.87
C GLY A 157 -4.51 -1.69 -2.26
N GLY A 158 -4.53 -0.45 -2.78
CA GLY A 158 -5.21 -0.08 -4.01
C GLY A 158 -4.31 0.56 -5.05
N VAL A 159 -4.50 1.85 -5.31
CA VAL A 159 -3.83 2.56 -6.41
C VAL A 159 -2.31 2.42 -6.42
N MET A 160 -1.65 2.42 -5.25
CA MET A 160 -0.19 2.44 -5.17
C MET A 160 0.47 1.11 -5.58
N PRO A 161 0.16 -0.04 -4.94
CA PRO A 161 0.72 -1.32 -5.39
C PRO A 161 0.26 -1.68 -6.80
N ARG A 162 -0.95 -1.31 -7.24
CA ARG A 162 -1.39 -1.53 -8.63
C ARG A 162 -0.48 -0.82 -9.64
N TRP A 163 -0.01 0.39 -9.33
CA TRP A 163 0.95 1.10 -10.17
C TRP A 163 2.28 0.35 -10.26
N TYR A 164 2.81 -0.09 -9.12
CA TYR A 164 4.03 -0.90 -9.06
C TYR A 164 3.91 -2.18 -9.91
N LEU A 165 2.84 -2.93 -9.75
CA LEU A 165 2.57 -4.17 -10.49
C LEU A 165 2.50 -3.92 -12.00
N LYS A 166 1.86 -2.82 -12.42
CA LYS A 166 1.57 -2.55 -13.84
C LYS A 166 2.72 -1.90 -14.61
N TYR A 167 3.45 -0.98 -13.98
CA TYR A 167 4.38 -0.10 -14.68
C TYR A 167 5.84 -0.24 -14.25
N LEU A 168 6.10 -0.85 -13.09
CA LEU A 168 7.44 -0.89 -12.50
C LEU A 168 7.98 -2.32 -12.33
N GLY A 169 7.43 -3.28 -13.08
CA GLY A 169 7.89 -4.67 -13.08
C GLY A 169 7.46 -5.49 -11.86
N GLY A 170 6.56 -4.96 -11.02
CA GLY A 170 6.12 -5.66 -9.81
C GLY A 170 5.39 -6.98 -10.08
N GLN A 171 4.78 -7.14 -11.25
CA GLN A 171 4.13 -8.40 -11.65
C GLN A 171 5.07 -9.61 -11.57
N GLU A 172 6.37 -9.45 -11.82
CA GLU A 172 7.35 -10.55 -11.80
C GLU A 172 7.82 -10.89 -10.37
N LYS A 173 7.54 -10.02 -9.40
CA LYS A 173 8.11 -10.03 -8.04
C LYS A 173 7.07 -10.20 -6.95
N VAL A 174 5.79 -10.21 -7.31
CA VAL A 174 4.67 -10.30 -6.36
C VAL A 174 3.82 -11.50 -6.72
N ASP A 175 3.62 -12.39 -5.77
CA ASP A 175 2.74 -13.57 -5.93
C ASP A 175 1.28 -13.20 -5.67
N GLN A 176 1.03 -12.40 -4.63
CA GLN A 176 -0.31 -11.87 -4.36
C GLN A 176 -0.33 -10.45 -3.80
N LEU A 177 -1.44 -9.75 -4.07
CA LEU A 177 -1.83 -8.49 -3.43
C LEU A 177 -3.14 -8.69 -2.65
N ILE A 178 -3.06 -8.53 -1.33
CA ILE A 178 -4.22 -8.52 -0.42
C ILE A 178 -4.48 -7.07 -0.02
N GLY A 179 -5.61 -6.51 -0.44
CA GLY A 179 -6.02 -5.14 -0.14
C GLY A 179 -7.11 -5.09 0.94
N ILE A 180 -6.86 -4.38 2.03
CA ILE A 180 -7.82 -4.05 3.09
C ILE A 180 -8.37 -2.65 2.83
N SER A 181 -9.69 -2.53 2.65
CA SER A 181 -10.34 -1.28 2.26
C SER A 181 -9.64 -0.55 1.08
N PRO A 182 -9.23 -1.24 0.01
CA PRO A 182 -8.30 -0.69 -0.98
C PRO A 182 -8.97 0.39 -1.85
N SER A 183 -8.31 1.51 -2.11
CA SER A 183 -8.85 2.56 -2.99
C SER A 183 -8.69 2.26 -4.48
N ASN A 184 -8.94 1.02 -4.92
CA ASN A 184 -8.60 0.52 -6.26
C ASN A 184 -9.01 1.47 -7.38
N HIS A 185 -10.24 1.97 -7.35
CA HIS A 185 -10.76 2.89 -8.36
C HIS A 185 -10.91 4.34 -7.88
N GLY A 186 -10.18 4.68 -6.82
CA GLY A 186 -10.19 5.99 -6.21
C GLY A 186 -11.41 6.29 -5.33
N THR A 187 -11.41 7.50 -4.79
CA THR A 187 -12.46 8.08 -3.95
C THR A 187 -12.52 9.60 -4.09
N SER A 188 -13.59 10.24 -3.61
CA SER A 188 -13.72 11.69 -3.72
C SER A 188 -12.74 12.44 -2.81
N LEU A 189 -12.34 13.65 -3.21
CA LEU A 189 -11.54 14.54 -2.34
C LEU A 189 -12.27 14.85 -1.02
N SER A 190 -13.60 14.96 -1.05
CA SER A 190 -14.41 15.16 0.16
C SER A 190 -14.26 14.00 1.15
N ASP A 191 -14.20 12.77 0.65
CA ASP A 191 -14.04 11.60 1.52
C ASP A 191 -12.61 11.49 2.06
N LEU A 192 -11.61 11.87 1.27
CA LEU A 192 -10.24 12.02 1.76
C LEU A 192 -10.13 13.12 2.83
N VAL A 193 -10.85 14.23 2.68
CA VAL A 193 -10.94 15.25 3.73
C VAL A 193 -11.63 14.71 4.99
N THR A 194 -12.66 13.87 4.83
CA THR A 194 -13.30 13.17 5.95
C THR A 194 -12.31 12.27 6.68
N LEU A 195 -11.47 11.51 5.96
CA LEU A 195 -10.37 10.73 6.53
C LEU A 195 -9.41 11.62 7.33
N LEU A 196 -8.87 12.68 6.71
CA LEU A 196 -7.91 13.58 7.36
C LEU A 196 -8.48 14.15 8.67
N ARG A 197 -9.75 14.57 8.68
CA ARG A 197 -10.43 15.04 9.90
C ARG A 197 -10.57 13.93 10.94
N GLY A 198 -10.94 12.72 10.54
CA GLY A 198 -11.10 11.56 11.44
C GLY A 198 -9.81 11.15 12.14
N ILE A 199 -8.65 11.40 11.54
CA ILE A 199 -7.34 11.16 12.16
C ILE A 199 -6.73 12.42 12.81
N GLY A 200 -7.50 13.50 12.95
CA GLY A 200 -7.07 14.73 13.61
C GLY A 200 -6.15 15.64 12.78
N VAL A 201 -5.97 15.36 11.49
CA VAL A 201 -5.21 16.22 10.57
C VAL A 201 -6.11 17.40 10.12
N ILE A 202 -6.01 18.50 10.85
CA ILE A 202 -6.67 19.78 10.52
C ILE A 202 -5.59 20.73 10.00
N ALA A 203 -5.37 20.71 8.69
CA ALA A 203 -4.38 21.55 8.04
C ALA A 203 -5.07 22.54 7.08
N PRO A 204 -4.61 23.81 6.99
CA PRO A 204 -5.08 24.71 5.93
C PRO A 204 -4.72 24.10 4.57
N ALA A 205 -5.54 24.34 3.53
CA ALA A 205 -5.31 23.75 2.19
C ALA A 205 -3.90 24.05 1.63
N SER A 206 -3.29 25.17 2.01
CA SER A 206 -1.89 25.50 1.66
C SER A 206 -0.87 24.52 2.23
N ALA A 207 -1.13 23.90 3.38
CA ALA A 207 -0.28 22.87 3.97
C ALA A 207 -0.39 21.51 3.28
N LEU A 208 -1.36 21.33 2.37
CA LEU A 208 -1.47 20.16 1.48
C LEU A 208 -0.69 20.37 0.16
N THR A 209 0.06 21.46 0.03
CA THR A 209 0.94 21.67 -1.13
C THR A 209 1.97 20.54 -1.18
N GLY A 210 1.99 19.77 -2.27
CA GLY A 210 2.82 18.58 -2.43
C GLY A 210 2.12 17.25 -2.08
N ALA A 211 0.90 17.27 -1.54
CA ALA A 211 0.11 16.07 -1.25
C ALA A 211 -0.58 15.48 -2.51
N GLN A 212 0.22 15.24 -3.56
CA GLN A 212 -0.27 14.80 -4.88
C GLN A 212 -1.06 13.49 -4.83
N ALA A 213 -0.76 12.58 -3.88
CA ALA A 213 -1.53 11.35 -3.71
C ALA A 213 -3.03 11.58 -3.46
N LEU A 214 -3.43 12.73 -2.89
CA LEU A 214 -4.84 13.03 -2.69
C LEU A 214 -5.56 13.24 -4.03
N GLN A 215 -4.89 13.91 -4.97
CA GLN A 215 -5.40 14.12 -6.32
C GLN A 215 -5.29 12.84 -7.17
N ASP A 216 -4.21 12.07 -7.01
CA ASP A 216 -4.02 10.81 -7.74
C ASP A 216 -5.08 9.76 -7.37
N GLN A 217 -5.62 9.84 -6.15
CA GLN A 217 -6.70 8.96 -5.68
C GLN A 217 -8.10 9.39 -6.12
N THR A 218 -8.28 10.52 -6.81
CA THR A 218 -9.62 10.89 -7.29
C THR A 218 -10.03 10.03 -8.49
N PRO A 219 -11.32 9.68 -8.64
CA PRO A 219 -11.82 9.12 -9.89
C PRO A 219 -11.36 9.97 -11.07
N CYS A 220 -10.96 9.32 -12.16
CA CYS A 220 -10.47 9.97 -13.37
C CYS A 220 -9.19 10.81 -13.24
N SER A 221 -8.45 10.73 -12.13
CA SER A 221 -7.08 11.22 -12.12
C SER A 221 -6.29 10.55 -13.24
N GLU A 222 -5.20 11.17 -13.71
CA GLU A 222 -4.32 10.53 -14.71
C GLU A 222 -3.83 9.16 -14.23
N VAL A 223 -3.59 9.02 -12.93
CA VAL A 223 -3.21 7.76 -12.29
C VAL A 223 -4.33 6.71 -12.39
N ASN A 224 -5.55 7.01 -11.93
CA ASN A 224 -6.67 6.06 -12.00
C ASN A 224 -7.06 5.74 -13.44
N ALA A 225 -7.07 6.74 -14.34
CA ALA A 225 -7.33 6.52 -15.76
C ALA A 225 -6.29 5.59 -16.40
N ALA A 226 -5.01 5.75 -16.05
CA ALA A 226 -3.94 4.87 -16.50
C ALA A 226 -4.08 3.45 -15.91
N LEU A 227 -4.38 3.32 -14.61
CA LEU A 227 -4.57 2.03 -13.94
C LEU A 227 -5.76 1.25 -14.50
N ASP A 228 -6.90 1.91 -14.73
CA ASP A 228 -8.12 1.31 -15.28
C ASP A 228 -7.94 0.88 -16.75
N ALA A 229 -7.04 1.54 -17.49
CA ALA A 229 -6.79 1.24 -18.89
C ALA A 229 -6.13 -0.14 -19.08
N GLY A 230 -6.88 -1.14 -19.54
CA GLY A 230 -6.36 -2.47 -19.84
C GLY A 230 -6.59 -3.54 -18.77
N GLY A 231 -7.50 -3.26 -17.83
CA GLY A 231 -7.97 -4.23 -16.83
C GLY A 231 -7.28 -4.08 -15.47
N ASP A 232 -7.93 -4.61 -14.44
CA ASP A 232 -7.54 -4.31 -13.06
C ASP A 232 -6.39 -5.19 -12.56
N ILE A 233 -6.31 -6.40 -13.10
CA ILE A 233 -5.42 -7.47 -12.65
C ILE A 233 -4.27 -7.70 -13.63
N ARG A 234 -3.16 -8.20 -13.12
CA ARG A 234 -2.02 -8.67 -13.92
C ARG A 234 -2.02 -10.20 -13.99
N PRO A 235 -1.62 -10.80 -15.11
CA PRO A 235 -1.39 -12.24 -15.20
C PRO A 235 -0.43 -12.70 -14.09
N ASP A 236 -0.63 -13.92 -13.61
CA ASP A 236 0.23 -14.60 -12.62
C ASP A 236 0.30 -13.97 -11.22
N VAL A 237 -0.42 -12.87 -10.97
CA VAL A 237 -0.60 -12.27 -9.63
C VAL A 237 -1.99 -12.63 -9.10
N ARG A 238 -2.06 -13.08 -7.85
CA ARG A 238 -3.33 -13.30 -7.14
C ARG A 238 -3.76 -12.03 -6.41
N TYR A 239 -5.06 -11.81 -6.33
CA TYR A 239 -5.65 -10.61 -5.75
C TYR A 239 -6.74 -11.00 -4.77
N THR A 240 -6.70 -10.42 -3.58
CA THR A 240 -7.77 -10.50 -2.60
C THR A 240 -8.15 -9.09 -2.17
N THR A 241 -9.42 -8.69 -2.30
CA THR A 241 -9.92 -7.43 -1.73
C THR A 241 -10.86 -7.73 -0.58
N ILE A 242 -10.66 -7.05 0.55
CA ILE A 242 -11.52 -7.14 1.72
C ILE A 242 -12.18 -5.76 1.89
N VAL A 243 -13.45 -5.71 1.56
CA VAL A 243 -14.25 -4.48 1.39
C VAL A 243 -15.35 -4.44 2.44
N SER A 244 -15.70 -3.25 2.93
CA SER A 244 -16.80 -3.06 3.87
C SER A 244 -17.82 -2.08 3.29
N ASP A 245 -19.11 -2.43 3.39
CA ASP A 245 -20.20 -1.52 3.01
C ASP A 245 -20.34 -0.33 3.98
N GLN A 246 -19.65 -0.38 5.13
CA GLN A 246 -19.56 0.70 6.12
C GLN A 246 -18.41 1.68 5.85
N ASP A 247 -17.69 1.53 4.73
CA ASP A 247 -16.58 2.41 4.40
C ASP A 247 -17.07 3.81 3.97
N ALA A 248 -16.76 4.81 4.79
CA ALA A 248 -17.11 6.21 4.54
C ALA A 248 -15.99 7.03 3.88
N VAL A 249 -14.87 6.39 3.50
CA VAL A 249 -13.70 7.06 2.92
C VAL A 249 -13.50 6.66 1.48
N VAL A 250 -13.73 5.40 1.10
CA VAL A 250 -13.73 4.98 -0.30
C VAL A 250 -15.16 4.70 -0.71
N THR A 251 -15.81 5.75 -1.24
CA THR A 251 -17.24 5.71 -1.59
C THR A 251 -17.48 5.87 -3.10
N PRO A 252 -18.45 5.13 -3.69
CA PRO A 252 -19.11 3.95 -3.10
C PRO A 252 -18.11 2.83 -2.78
N HIS A 253 -18.43 1.96 -1.80
CA HIS A 253 -17.54 0.88 -1.40
C HIS A 253 -17.19 -0.07 -2.56
N THR A 254 -18.05 -0.14 -3.58
CA THR A 254 -17.81 -0.90 -4.80
C THR A 254 -16.58 -0.45 -5.60
N ASN A 255 -16.10 0.78 -5.42
CA ASN A 255 -14.82 1.23 -5.99
C ASN A 255 -13.61 0.44 -5.46
N GLN A 256 -13.76 -0.26 -4.34
CA GLN A 256 -12.70 -1.04 -3.72
C GLN A 256 -12.54 -2.41 -4.36
N PHE A 257 -13.57 -2.96 -5.01
CA PHE A 257 -13.43 -4.24 -5.69
C PHE A 257 -12.56 -4.10 -6.94
N LEU A 258 -11.89 -5.20 -7.31
CA LEU A 258 -11.24 -5.34 -8.62
C LEU A 258 -12.17 -6.12 -9.55
N HIS A 259 -11.95 -5.98 -10.86
CA HIS A 259 -12.75 -6.66 -11.88
C HIS A 259 -11.85 -7.43 -12.84
N ASP A 260 -12.29 -8.64 -13.18
CA ASP A 260 -11.71 -9.43 -14.27
C ASP A 260 -12.22 -8.88 -15.61
N ASN A 261 -11.70 -7.72 -16.01
CA ASN A 261 -12.17 -6.95 -17.16
C ASN A 261 -11.59 -7.45 -18.51
N ALA A 262 -11.54 -8.76 -18.74
CA ALA A 262 -11.29 -9.31 -20.06
C ALA A 262 -12.43 -8.92 -21.03
N GLY A 263 -12.37 -7.69 -21.59
CA GLY A 263 -13.27 -7.22 -22.65
C GLY A 263 -14.16 -6.00 -22.36
N ARG A 264 -14.09 -5.34 -21.19
CA ARG A 264 -14.88 -4.10 -20.97
C ARG A 264 -14.33 -2.91 -21.81
N PRO A 265 -15.20 -2.04 -22.37
CA PRO A 265 -14.77 -0.85 -23.09
C PRO A 265 -13.90 0.07 -22.23
N LYS A 266 -12.72 0.42 -22.75
CA LYS A 266 -11.59 1.07 -22.06
C LYS A 266 -11.76 2.58 -21.76
N THR A 267 -12.98 3.10 -21.74
CA THR A 267 -13.20 4.57 -21.88
C THR A 267 -13.96 5.24 -20.74
N LEU A 268 -14.34 4.54 -19.67
CA LEU A 268 -15.14 5.16 -18.61
C LEU A 268 -14.32 5.32 -17.33
N CYS A 269 -13.66 6.46 -17.23
CA CYS A 269 -13.24 6.98 -15.95
C CYS A 269 -14.45 7.65 -15.26
N GLY A 270 -14.70 7.29 -13.99
CA GLY A 270 -15.57 8.03 -13.05
C GLY A 270 -17.08 7.81 -13.14
N ASN A 271 -17.71 7.71 -11.97
CA ASN A 271 -19.09 8.04 -11.55
C ASN A 271 -20.29 7.81 -12.51
N ARG A 272 -20.14 7.07 -13.60
CA ARG A 272 -21.20 6.65 -14.52
C ARG A 272 -21.09 5.19 -14.92
N ASP A 273 -20.42 4.38 -14.12
CA ASP A 273 -20.75 2.97 -14.08
C ASP A 273 -21.65 2.77 -12.84
N PRO A 274 -22.97 2.96 -12.98
CA PRO A 274 -23.91 2.84 -11.87
C PRO A 274 -23.94 1.43 -11.26
N GLU A 275 -23.22 0.45 -11.83
CA GLU A 275 -23.06 -0.90 -11.31
C GLU A 275 -21.63 -1.42 -11.60
N ARG A 276 -20.60 -0.82 -10.96
CA ARG A 276 -19.34 -1.53 -10.66
C ARG A 276 -19.56 -2.58 -9.58
N GLU A 277 -20.64 -3.35 -9.70
CA GLU A 277 -20.78 -4.57 -8.93
C GLU A 277 -19.68 -5.52 -9.43
N PRO A 278 -18.86 -6.06 -8.51
CA PRO A 278 -17.83 -7.00 -8.90
C PRO A 278 -18.48 -8.19 -9.59
N THR A 279 -17.79 -8.73 -10.58
CA THR A 279 -18.31 -9.85 -11.36
C THR A 279 -18.61 -11.07 -10.48
N VAL A 280 -17.89 -11.22 -9.37
CA VAL A 280 -18.11 -12.21 -8.31
C VAL A 280 -17.61 -11.63 -6.97
N VAL A 281 -18.42 -11.74 -5.92
CA VAL A 281 -17.98 -11.63 -4.50
C VAL A 281 -17.95 -13.04 -3.92
N ALA A 282 -16.84 -13.43 -3.32
CA ALA A 282 -16.70 -14.70 -2.65
C ALA A 282 -17.48 -14.68 -1.34
N THR A 283 -18.36 -15.65 -1.17
CA THR A 283 -19.16 -15.84 0.04
C THR A 283 -18.62 -17.03 0.85
N PRO A 284 -18.79 -17.02 2.19
CA PRO A 284 -18.40 -18.16 3.01
C PRO A 284 -19.10 -19.46 2.58
N GLY A 285 -18.33 -20.56 2.55
CA GLY A 285 -18.87 -21.90 2.38
C GLY A 285 -19.63 -22.39 3.63
N PRO A 286 -20.17 -23.62 3.59
CA PRO A 286 -20.85 -24.22 4.74
C PRO A 286 -19.98 -24.38 6.00
N ASP A 287 -18.65 -24.41 5.83
CA ASP A 287 -17.65 -24.42 6.89
C ASP A 287 -17.31 -23.01 7.42
N GLY A 288 -17.86 -21.95 6.83
CA GLY A 288 -17.59 -20.56 7.17
C GLY A 288 -16.29 -20.01 6.55
N ILE A 289 -15.59 -20.79 5.72
CA ILE A 289 -14.37 -20.36 5.05
C ILE A 289 -14.74 -19.69 3.73
N VAL A 290 -14.15 -18.53 3.44
CA VAL A 290 -14.27 -17.90 2.12
C VAL A 290 -13.31 -18.61 1.17
N PRO A 291 -13.81 -19.32 0.14
CA PRO A 291 -12.93 -20.00 -0.80
C PRO A 291 -12.18 -18.98 -1.67
N PRO A 292 -10.94 -19.29 -2.11
CA PRO A 292 -10.34 -18.52 -3.18
C PRO A 292 -11.26 -18.60 -4.41
N ALA A 293 -11.39 -17.51 -5.15
CA ALA A 293 -12.18 -17.51 -6.37
C ALA A 293 -11.65 -18.54 -7.37
N SER A 294 -12.49 -18.91 -8.35
CA SER A 294 -12.12 -19.84 -9.44
C SER A 294 -11.03 -19.32 -10.40
N GLY A 295 -10.37 -18.20 -10.06
CA GLY A 295 -9.36 -17.50 -10.84
C GLY A 295 -8.46 -16.64 -9.94
N PRO A 296 -7.65 -15.73 -10.50
CA PRO A 296 -6.66 -14.96 -9.74
C PRO A 296 -7.26 -13.89 -8.83
N LEU A 297 -8.59 -13.71 -8.78
CA LEU A 297 -9.22 -12.57 -8.14
C LEU A 297 -10.33 -13.00 -7.16
N THR A 298 -10.15 -12.70 -5.89
CA THR A 298 -11.13 -12.90 -4.81
C THR A 298 -11.57 -11.55 -4.25
N ASN A 299 -12.83 -11.17 -4.46
CA ASN A 299 -13.42 -10.01 -3.80
C ASN A 299 -14.25 -10.48 -2.60
N ILE A 300 -14.12 -9.84 -1.44
CA ILE A 300 -14.81 -10.23 -0.21
C ILE A 300 -15.54 -9.01 0.35
N LEU A 301 -16.85 -9.13 0.55
CA LEU A 301 -17.61 -8.18 1.35
C LEU A 301 -17.59 -8.65 2.80
N LEU A 302 -17.04 -7.84 3.70
CA LEU A 302 -16.88 -8.15 5.12
C LEU A 302 -18.22 -8.54 5.77
N GLN A 303 -19.30 -7.88 5.37
CA GLN A 303 -20.64 -8.13 5.91
C GLN A 303 -21.25 -9.47 5.47
N ASP A 304 -20.78 -10.07 4.38
CA ASP A 304 -21.19 -11.43 3.99
C ASP A 304 -20.48 -12.49 4.85
N VAL A 305 -19.28 -12.17 5.35
CA VAL A 305 -18.51 -13.04 6.25
C VAL A 305 -18.98 -12.90 7.70
N CYS A 306 -19.11 -11.66 8.16
CA CYS A 306 -19.63 -11.34 9.49
C CYS A 306 -20.59 -10.15 9.43
N PRO A 307 -21.91 -10.39 9.37
CA PRO A 307 -22.91 -9.33 9.32
C PRO A 307 -22.85 -8.34 10.50
N SER A 308 -22.32 -8.78 11.65
CA SER A 308 -22.17 -7.96 12.87
C SER A 308 -20.89 -7.12 12.93
N ASP A 309 -19.95 -7.35 12.00
CA ASP A 309 -18.75 -6.53 11.88
C ASP A 309 -19.07 -5.27 11.05
N LYS A 310 -19.18 -4.13 11.74
CA LYS A 310 -19.45 -2.82 11.15
C LYS A 310 -18.19 -1.98 11.00
N SER A 311 -17.04 -2.62 10.84
CA SER A 311 -15.79 -1.92 10.60
C SER A 311 -15.86 -1.07 9.34
N GLY A 312 -15.75 0.26 9.49
CA GLY A 312 -15.51 1.18 8.39
C GLY A 312 -14.01 1.35 8.13
N HIS A 313 -13.64 2.31 7.26
CA HIS A 313 -12.28 2.46 6.74
C HIS A 313 -11.15 2.39 7.79
N LEU A 314 -11.25 3.15 8.88
CA LEU A 314 -10.21 3.22 9.93
C LEU A 314 -10.24 2.02 10.88
N ARG A 315 -11.31 1.22 10.86
CA ARG A 315 -11.48 0.06 11.74
C ARG A 315 -11.16 -1.26 11.03
N SER A 316 -11.33 -1.35 9.72
CA SER A 316 -11.00 -2.54 8.92
C SER A 316 -9.61 -3.12 9.21
N PRO A 317 -8.50 -2.35 9.25
CA PRO A 317 -7.18 -2.92 9.55
C PRO A 317 -6.98 -3.39 11.01
N TYR A 318 -7.99 -3.21 11.86
CA TYR A 318 -8.02 -3.64 13.26
C TYR A 318 -9.18 -4.61 13.56
N SER A 319 -9.84 -5.15 12.53
CA SER A 319 -10.88 -6.16 12.70
C SER A 319 -10.26 -7.55 12.82
N PRO A 320 -10.59 -8.34 13.86
CA PRO A 320 -10.20 -9.75 13.95
C PRO A 320 -10.70 -10.60 12.77
N THR A 321 -11.87 -10.26 12.21
CA THR A 321 -12.42 -10.90 11.01
C THR A 321 -11.49 -10.66 9.82
N VAL A 322 -11.05 -9.41 9.64
CA VAL A 322 -10.14 -9.01 8.55
C VAL A 322 -8.77 -9.65 8.72
N ASP A 323 -8.22 -9.70 9.95
CA ASP A 323 -6.94 -10.38 10.22
C ASP A 323 -6.99 -11.86 9.78
N ALA A 324 -8.08 -12.57 10.12
CA ALA A 324 -8.27 -13.97 9.74
C ALA A 324 -8.42 -14.13 8.21
N LEU A 325 -9.12 -13.22 7.54
CA LEU A 325 -9.22 -13.21 6.08
C LEU A 325 -7.86 -13.00 5.40
N VAL A 326 -7.01 -12.11 5.94
CA VAL A 326 -5.64 -11.93 5.44
C VAL A 326 -4.81 -13.19 5.64
N LEU A 327 -4.85 -13.79 6.84
CA LEU A 327 -4.12 -15.04 7.13
C LEU A 327 -4.56 -16.19 6.20
N ASN A 328 -5.86 -16.33 5.96
CA ASN A 328 -6.41 -17.32 5.05
C ASN A 328 -5.99 -17.08 3.59
N ALA A 329 -5.87 -15.82 3.15
CA ALA A 329 -5.38 -15.49 1.81
C ALA A 329 -3.88 -15.80 1.66
N LEU A 330 -3.08 -15.59 2.73
CA LEU A 330 -1.66 -15.93 2.76
C LEU A 330 -1.40 -17.45 2.75
N ASP A 331 -2.24 -18.22 3.44
CA ASP A 331 -2.16 -19.69 3.51
C ASP A 331 -3.53 -20.38 3.34
N PRO A 332 -4.03 -20.48 2.09
CA PRO A 332 -5.35 -21.03 1.82
C PRO A 332 -5.45 -22.54 2.13
N HIS A 333 -4.33 -23.26 2.24
CA HIS A 333 -4.34 -24.69 2.57
C HIS A 333 -4.63 -24.96 4.05
N HIS A 334 -4.39 -23.98 4.91
CA HIS A 334 -4.67 -24.05 6.34
C HIS A 334 -5.68 -22.98 6.78
N ALA A 335 -6.53 -22.54 5.84
CA ALA A 335 -7.55 -21.54 6.12
C ALA A 335 -8.51 -22.01 7.23
N THR A 336 -8.88 -21.08 8.10
CA THR A 336 -9.82 -21.33 9.20
C THR A 336 -11.02 -20.39 9.12
N PRO A 337 -12.19 -20.76 9.67
CA PRO A 337 -13.36 -19.88 9.63
C PRO A 337 -13.06 -18.55 10.34
N PRO A 338 -13.21 -17.39 9.67
CA PRO A 338 -12.99 -16.10 10.30
C PRO A 338 -13.91 -15.90 11.52
N PRO A 339 -13.42 -15.35 12.63
CA PRO A 339 -14.29 -15.08 13.78
C PRO A 339 -15.30 -14.00 13.42
N CYS A 340 -16.57 -14.19 13.77
CA CYS A 340 -17.57 -13.14 13.63
C CYS A 340 -17.73 -12.38 14.94
N THR A 341 -16.93 -11.33 15.13
CA THR A 341 -17.00 -10.45 16.29
C THR A 341 -17.85 -9.22 15.99
N THR A 342 -18.72 -8.83 16.92
CA THR A 342 -19.43 -7.55 16.81
C THR A 342 -18.44 -6.40 16.96
N VAL A 343 -18.23 -5.67 15.88
CA VAL A 343 -17.42 -4.45 15.85
C VAL A 343 -18.37 -3.31 15.50
N LEU A 344 -18.46 -2.31 16.38
CA LEU A 344 -19.27 -1.13 16.11
C LEU A 344 -18.56 -0.21 15.12
N PRO A 345 -19.30 0.61 14.35
CA PRO A 345 -18.69 1.65 13.55
C PRO A 345 -17.80 2.50 14.45
N ALA A 346 -16.57 2.80 14.02
CA ALA A 346 -15.81 3.83 14.69
C ALA A 346 -16.60 5.14 14.54
N GLY A 347 -17.00 5.77 15.64
CA GLY A 347 -17.40 7.16 15.56
C GLY A 347 -16.20 7.93 15.03
N LEU A 348 -16.42 8.92 14.16
CA LEU A 348 -15.36 9.83 13.68
C LEU A 348 -14.62 10.56 14.84
N LEU A 349 -15.05 10.37 16.10
CA LEU A 349 -14.53 10.97 17.31
C LEU A 349 -14.41 9.98 18.51
N GLY A 350 -14.58 8.66 18.32
CA GLY A 350 -14.57 7.69 19.44
C GLY A 350 -14.87 6.25 19.03
#